data_AF-A0A0M8SR77-F1
#
_entry.id   AF-A0A0M8SR77-F1
#
_cell.length_a   1.000
_cell.length_b   1.000
_cell.length_c   1.000
_cell.angle_alpha   90.00
_cell.angle_beta   90.00
_cell.angle_gamma   90.00
#
_symmetry.space_group_name_H-M   'P 1'
#
loop_
_entity.id
_entity.type
_entity.pdbx_description
1 polymer ?
#
loop_
_entity_poly.entity_id
_entity_poly.type
_entity_poly.pdbx_seq_one_letter_code
_entity_poly.pdbx_strand_id
1 'polypeptide(L)'
;MCDGLLQALVDPKVVEEIARIADIGTALVSQPRELHLIADPPVVDLLISTGLQEIPGAGASFGGVFRANPALDLRVAAERQEQVDDWLRQLGVDAGLSGMEALVERYRATTPPPA
;
A
#
# COMPACT_ATOMS: atom_id res chain seq x y z
N MET A 1 1.66 -11.20 4.64
CA MET A 1 1.44 -10.05 5.55
C MET A 1 1.13 -8.80 4.75
N CYS A 2 1.94 -8.43 3.75
CA CYS A 2 1.68 -7.27 2.89
C CYS A 2 0.37 -7.39 2.09
N ASP A 3 -0.01 -8.58 1.60
CA ASP A 3 -1.31 -8.75 0.93
C ASP A 3 -2.49 -8.41 1.85
N GLY A 4 -2.41 -8.72 3.15
CA GLY A 4 -3.44 -8.40 4.14
C GLY A 4 -3.47 -6.92 4.52
N LEU A 5 -2.31 -6.25 4.58
CA LEU A 5 -2.24 -4.81 4.82
C LEU A 5 -2.73 -4.03 3.59
N LEU A 6 -2.37 -4.50 2.38
CA LEU A 6 -2.83 -3.94 1.12
C LEU A 6 -4.33 -4.15 0.95
N GLN A 7 -4.85 -5.36 1.16
CA GLN A 7 -6.29 -5.57 1.20
C GLN A 7 -6.96 -4.68 2.25
N ALA A 8 -6.41 -4.54 3.46
CA ALA A 8 -7.04 -3.69 4.47
C ALA A 8 -7.12 -2.20 4.07
N LEU A 9 -6.16 -1.71 3.28
CA LEU A 9 -6.07 -0.30 2.90
C LEU A 9 -6.86 0.04 1.62
N VAL A 10 -7.09 -0.93 0.72
CA VAL A 10 -7.75 -0.71 -0.58
C VAL A 10 -8.82 -1.71 -1.00
N ASP A 11 -9.00 -2.83 -0.30
CA ASP A 11 -10.03 -3.81 -0.67
C ASP A 11 -11.42 -3.18 -0.51
N PRO A 12 -12.20 -3.09 -1.61
CA PRO A 12 -13.54 -2.52 -1.57
C PRO A 12 -14.43 -3.18 -0.53
N LYS A 13 -14.27 -4.48 -0.27
CA LYS A 13 -15.05 -5.21 0.74
C LYS A 13 -14.71 -4.76 2.16
N VAL A 14 -13.44 -4.47 2.44
CA VAL A 14 -13.03 -3.95 3.75
C VAL A 14 -13.54 -2.52 3.93
N VAL A 15 -13.46 -1.69 2.88
CA VAL A 15 -14.00 -0.32 2.90
C VAL A 15 -15.53 -0.32 3.06
N GLU A 16 -16.24 -1.21 2.37
CA GLU A 16 -17.69 -1.40 2.48
C GLU A 16 -18.10 -1.84 3.89
N GLU A 17 -17.39 -2.78 4.49
CA GLU A 17 -17.69 -3.24 5.84
C GLU A 17 -17.43 -2.15 6.90
N ILE A 18 -16.36 -1.36 6.76
CA ILE A 18 -16.11 -0.20 7.62
C ILE A 18 -17.22 0.84 7.44
N ALA A 19 -17.62 1.14 6.20
CA ALA A 19 -18.69 2.09 5.90
C ALA A 19 -20.04 1.65 6.50
N ARG A 20 -20.36 0.36 6.38
CA ARG A 20 -21.56 -0.27 6.95
C ARG A 20 -21.59 -0.18 8.48
N ILE A 21 -20.48 -0.49 9.14
CA ILE A 21 -20.39 -0.43 10.61
C ILE A 21 -20.50 1.03 11.10
N ALA A 22 -19.94 1.96 10.34
CA ALA A 22 -19.96 3.39 10.68
C ALA A 22 -21.23 4.13 10.23
N ASP A 23 -22.15 3.46 9.51
CA ASP A 23 -23.36 4.04 8.90
C ASP A 23 -23.07 5.29 8.04
N ILE A 24 -22.00 5.20 7.22
CA ILE A 24 -21.58 6.25 6.30
C ILE A 24 -21.45 5.72 4.87
N GLY A 25 -21.40 6.63 3.89
CA GLY A 25 -21.02 6.25 2.52
C GLY A 25 -19.55 5.81 2.44
N THR A 26 -19.22 4.87 1.57
CA THR A 26 -17.84 4.38 1.35
C THR A 26 -16.85 5.49 0.98
N ALA A 27 -17.30 6.51 0.26
CA ALA A 27 -16.53 7.72 -0.04
C ALA A 27 -16.15 8.55 1.21
N LEU A 28 -16.83 8.33 2.34
CA LEU A 28 -16.57 9.01 3.61
C LEU A 28 -15.62 8.20 4.53
N VAL A 29 -15.29 6.95 4.17
CA VAL A 29 -14.25 6.17 4.85
C VAL A 29 -12.89 6.75 4.46
N SER A 30 -12.32 7.60 5.31
CA SER A 30 -11.05 8.26 5.02
C SER A 30 -9.89 7.26 5.08
N GLN A 31 -9.12 7.20 4.00
CA GLN A 31 -7.78 6.60 4.03
C GLN A 31 -6.89 7.45 4.96
N PRO A 32 -6.01 6.81 5.77
CA PRO A 32 -5.13 7.57 6.66
C PRO A 32 -4.24 8.53 5.86
N ARG A 33 -4.00 9.73 6.39
CA ARG A 33 -3.06 10.69 5.79
C ARG A 33 -1.60 10.31 6.03
N GLU A 34 -1.36 9.38 6.95
CA GLU A 34 -0.04 8.91 7.31
C GLU A 34 -0.15 7.44 7.72
N LEU A 35 0.69 6.58 7.13
CA LEU A 35 0.82 5.17 7.48
C LEU A 35 2.13 4.98 8.23
N HIS A 36 2.06 4.44 9.44
CA HIS A 36 3.22 4.05 10.23
C HIS A 36 3.37 2.54 10.11
N LEU A 37 4.41 2.09 9.44
CA LEU A 37 4.74 0.67 9.33
C LEU A 37 5.96 0.40 10.21
N ILE A 38 5.80 -0.54 11.15
CA ILE A 38 6.86 -0.99 12.05
C ILE A 38 6.91 -2.51 11.93
N ALA A 39 8.11 -3.02 11.66
CA ALA A 39 8.38 -4.44 11.53
C ALA A 39 9.52 -4.87 12.46
N ASP A 40 9.35 -6.02 13.11
CA ASP A 40 10.39 -6.64 13.92
C ASP A 40 11.52 -7.22 13.05
N PRO A 41 11.24 -8.03 12.01
CA PRO A 41 12.24 -8.38 11.01
C PRO A 41 12.39 -7.27 9.95
N PRO A 42 13.53 -7.22 9.23
CA PRO A 42 13.70 -6.36 8.07
C PRO A 42 12.56 -6.52 7.06
N VAL A 43 12.12 -5.41 6.45
CA VAL A 43 11.04 -5.36 5.47
C VAL A 43 11.33 -6.25 4.26
N VAL A 44 12.59 -6.38 3.86
CA VAL A 44 13.04 -7.31 2.82
C VAL A 44 12.65 -8.77 3.11
N ASP A 45 12.76 -9.19 4.37
CA ASP A 45 12.41 -10.56 4.79
C ASP A 45 10.89 -10.78 4.83
N LEU A 46 10.11 -9.69 4.87
CA LEU A 46 8.65 -9.71 4.87
C LEU A 46 8.06 -9.66 3.46
N LEU A 47 8.76 -9.04 2.52
CA LEU A 47 8.37 -8.87 1.13
C LEU A 47 8.88 -10.04 0.27
N ILE A 48 8.54 -11.26 0.67
CA ILE A 48 8.84 -12.47 -0.11
C ILE A 48 7.85 -12.55 -1.28
N SER A 49 8.14 -11.84 -2.37
CA SER A 49 7.36 -11.92 -3.61
C SER A 49 8.27 -12.14 -4.82
N THR A 50 7.82 -12.99 -5.74
CA THR A 50 8.49 -13.19 -7.02
C THR A 50 8.51 -11.89 -7.82
N GLY A 51 9.71 -11.35 -8.05
CA GLY A 51 9.92 -10.14 -8.85
C GLY A 51 10.63 -9.00 -8.10
N LEU A 52 10.77 -9.08 -6.78
CA LEU A 52 11.58 -8.15 -6.00
C LEU A 52 13.03 -8.65 -5.92
N GLN A 53 13.97 -7.72 -6.07
CA GLN A 53 15.40 -8.00 -5.95
C GLN A 53 16.05 -7.03 -4.99
N GLU A 54 16.84 -7.58 -4.07
CA GLU A 54 17.67 -6.78 -3.17
C GLU A 54 18.71 -5.97 -3.94
N ILE A 55 18.86 -4.70 -3.57
CA ILE A 55 19.87 -3.79 -4.06
C ILE A 55 21.15 -4.02 -3.25
N PRO A 56 22.27 -4.43 -3.88
CA PRO A 56 23.51 -4.72 -3.16
C PRO A 56 24.01 -3.52 -2.36
N GLY A 57 24.30 -3.74 -1.08
CA GLY A 57 24.83 -2.69 -0.19
C GLY A 57 23.77 -1.73 0.36
N ALA A 58 22.49 -1.94 0.07
CA ALA A 58 21.41 -1.25 0.78
C ALA A 58 21.36 -1.70 2.25
N GLY A 59 21.07 -0.77 3.15
CA GLY A 59 20.85 -1.07 4.56
C GLY A 59 19.51 -1.77 4.80
N ALA A 60 19.37 -2.44 5.95
CA ALA A 60 18.09 -3.03 6.36
C ALA A 60 17.11 -1.94 6.80
N SER A 61 15.87 -1.97 6.27
CA SER A 61 14.74 -1.18 6.77
C SER A 61 13.82 -2.03 7.62
N PHE A 62 13.29 -1.42 8.69
CA PHE A 62 12.32 -2.02 9.61
C PHE A 62 10.94 -1.36 9.50
N GLY A 63 10.71 -0.65 8.39
CA GLY A 63 9.48 0.08 8.12
C GLY A 63 9.74 1.57 7.93
N GLY A 64 8.68 2.36 8.08
CA GLY A 64 8.73 3.79 7.77
C GLY A 64 7.42 4.52 8.04
N VAL A 65 7.51 5.84 7.90
CA VAL A 65 6.35 6.74 7.95
C VAL A 65 6.07 7.20 6.52
N PHE A 66 4.92 6.79 5.99
CA PHE A 66 4.50 7.09 4.62
C PHE A 66 3.38 8.11 4.66
N ARG A 67 3.61 9.28 4.05
CA ARG A 67 2.64 10.36 4.03
C ARG A 67 1.80 10.32 2.78
N ALA A 68 0.55 10.75 2.91
CA ALA A 68 -0.31 10.92 1.76
C ALA A 68 0.23 12.03 0.84
N ASN A 69 0.16 11.80 -0.46
CA ASN A 69 0.43 12.79 -1.48
C ASN A 69 -0.67 13.86 -1.40
N PRO A 70 -0.33 15.13 -1.08
CA PRO A 70 -1.31 16.18 -0.89
C PRO A 70 -2.01 16.59 -2.21
N ALA A 71 -1.51 16.14 -3.37
CA ALA A 71 -2.14 16.38 -4.66
C ALA A 71 -3.33 15.43 -4.95
N LEU A 72 -3.48 14.34 -4.18
CA LEU A 72 -4.53 13.35 -4.38
C LEU A 72 -5.79 13.67 -3.55
N ASP A 73 -6.95 13.59 -4.17
CA ASP A 73 -8.24 13.55 -3.49
C ASP A 73 -8.54 12.11 -3.03
N LEU A 74 -8.25 11.85 -1.75
CA LEU A 74 -8.48 10.54 -1.12
C LEU A 74 -9.97 10.17 -0.98
N ARG A 75 -10.91 10.97 -1.52
CA ARG A 75 -12.31 10.58 -1.71
C ARG A 75 -12.54 9.83 -3.01
N VAL A 76 -11.65 9.99 -3.99
CA VAL A 76 -11.71 9.33 -5.30
C VAL A 76 -11.03 7.96 -5.20
N ALA A 77 -11.75 6.89 -5.56
CA ALA A 77 -11.26 5.52 -5.42
C ALA A 77 -9.96 5.26 -6.20
N ALA A 78 -9.84 5.80 -7.41
CA ALA A 78 -8.63 5.67 -8.22
C ALA A 78 -7.40 6.33 -7.54
N GLU A 79 -7.60 7.52 -6.97
CA GLU A 79 -6.55 8.29 -6.30
C GLU A 79 -6.19 7.68 -4.93
N ARG A 80 -7.14 7.06 -4.22
CA ARG A 80 -6.85 6.24 -3.02
C ARG A 80 -5.96 5.05 -3.33
N GLN A 81 -6.18 4.42 -4.48
CA GLN A 81 -5.34 3.30 -4.88
C GLN A 81 -3.96 3.81 -5.35
N GLU A 82 -3.88 4.95 -6.04
CA GLU A 82 -2.61 5.61 -6.37
C GLU A 82 -1.80 5.93 -5.10
N GLN A 83 -2.46 6.41 -4.05
CA GLN A 83 -1.83 6.65 -2.76
C GLN A 83 -1.15 5.40 -2.17
N VAL A 84 -1.80 4.24 -2.28
CA VAL A 84 -1.25 2.97 -1.79
C VAL A 84 -0.11 2.48 -2.66
N ASP A 85 -0.23 2.64 -3.97
CA ASP A 85 0.84 2.32 -4.90
C ASP A 85 2.11 3.14 -4.61
N ASP A 86 1.95 4.43 -4.32
CA ASP A 86 3.06 5.32 -3.94
C ASP A 86 3.73 4.86 -2.65
N TRP A 87 2.94 4.48 -1.63
CA TRP A 87 3.48 3.93 -0.39
C TRP A 87 4.22 2.62 -0.61
N LEU A 88 3.72 1.74 -1.49
CA LEU A 88 4.40 0.49 -1.81
C LEU A 88 5.73 0.73 -2.50
N ARG A 89 5.76 1.58 -3.53
CA ARG A 89 6.99 1.95 -4.23
C ARG A 89 8.03 2.51 -3.26
N GLN A 90 7.61 3.45 -2.39
CA GLN A 90 8.48 4.01 -1.38
C GLN A 90 8.98 2.94 -0.40
N LEU A 91 8.11 2.05 0.08
CA LEU A 91 8.48 0.94 0.96
C LEU A 91 9.53 0.04 0.31
N GLY A 92 9.39 -0.27 -0.99
CA GLY A 92 10.37 -1.03 -1.74
C GLY A 92 11.74 -0.37 -1.76
N VAL A 93 11.80 0.92 -2.13
CA VAL A 93 13.05 1.69 -2.16
C VAL A 93 13.68 1.79 -0.76
N ASP A 94 12.88 2.12 0.26
CA ASP A 94 13.33 2.23 1.64
C ASP A 94 13.87 0.89 2.17
N ALA A 95 13.28 -0.23 1.74
CA ALA A 95 13.73 -1.58 2.06
C ALA A 95 14.95 -2.06 1.25
N GLY A 96 15.49 -1.23 0.36
CA GLY A 96 16.60 -1.63 -0.50
C GLY A 96 16.17 -2.64 -1.56
N LEU A 97 14.93 -2.58 -2.03
CA LEU A 97 14.37 -3.47 -3.05
C LEU A 97 14.15 -2.74 -4.37
N SER A 98 14.41 -3.44 -5.46
CA SER A 98 14.05 -3.04 -6.82
C SER A 98 12.93 -3.93 -7.37
N GLY A 99 12.18 -3.40 -8.36
CA GLY A 99 11.09 -4.14 -9.02
C GLY A 99 9.70 -3.94 -8.39
N MET A 100 9.58 -3.06 -7.39
CA MET A 100 8.30 -2.79 -6.72
C MET A 100 7.28 -2.13 -7.65
N GLU A 101 7.72 -1.30 -8.59
CA GLU A 101 6.87 -0.68 -9.60
C GLU A 101 6.18 -1.74 -10.48
N ALA A 102 6.95 -2.72 -10.95
CA ALA A 102 6.44 -3.82 -11.77
C ALA A 102 5.51 -4.75 -10.97
N LEU A 103 5.81 -4.96 -9.68
CA LEU A 103 4.94 -5.73 -8.78
C LEU A 103 3.58 -5.03 -8.60
N VAL A 104 3.59 -3.72 -8.33
CA VAL A 104 2.39 -2.90 -8.19
C VAL A 104 1.56 -2.90 -9.48
N GLU A 105 2.21 -2.74 -10.64
CA GLU A 105 1.53 -2.78 -11.94
C GLU A 105 0.89 -4.14 -12.23
N ARG A 106 1.57 -5.24 -11.88
CA ARG A 106 1.00 -6.59 -12.00
C ARG A 106 -0.22 -6.75 -11.08
N TYR A 107 -0.17 -6.24 -9.85
CA TYR A 107 -1.29 -6.28 -8.92
C TYR A 107 -2.51 -5.50 -9.46
N ARG A 108 -2.27 -4.32 -10.04
CA ARG A 108 -3.31 -3.52 -10.73
C ARG A 108 -3.96 -4.28 -11.87
N ALA A 109 -3.19 -5.03 -12.65
CA ALA A 109 -3.71 -5.81 -13.77
C ALA A 109 -4.60 -6.99 -13.31
N THR A 110 -4.34 -7.54 -12.13
CA THR A 110 -5.14 -8.65 -11.56
C THR A 110 -6.33 -8.19 -10.71
N THR A 111 -6.31 -6.94 -10.24
CA THR A 111 -7.33 -6.35 -9.36
C THR A 111 -7.78 -5.00 -9.94
N PRO A 112 -8.64 -4.99 -10.98
CA PRO A 112 -9.13 -3.74 -11.54
C PRO A 112 -9.95 -2.95 -10.49
N PRO A 113 -9.88 -1.61 -10.51
CA PRO A 113 -10.66 -0.79 -9.59
C PRO A 113 -12.16 -1.09 -9.78
N PRO A 114 -12.96 -1.11 -8.69
CA PRO A 114 -14.40 -1.25 -8.82
C PRO A 114 -14.95 -0.12 -9.71
N ALA A 115 -15.90 -0.47 -10.57
CA ALA A 115 -16.57 0.43 -11.51
C ALA A 115 -17.38 1.53 -10.81
#